data_AF-A0A925X4F9-F1
#
_entry.id   AF-A0A925X4F9-F1
#
_cell.length_a   1.000
_cell.length_b   1.000
_cell.length_c   1.000
_cell.angle_alpha   90.00
_cell.angle_beta   90.00
_cell.angle_gamma   90.00
#
_symmetry.space_group_name_H-M   'P 1'
#
loop_
_entity.id
_entity.type
_entity.pdbx_description
1 polymer ?
#
loop_
_entity_poly.entity_id
_entity_poly.type
_entity_poly.pdbx_seq_one_letter_code
_entity_poly.pdbx_strand_id
1 'polypeptide(L)'
;ALGDNLRFIGRNTAETLDVSANGFALGAVPFFQTAVENLRIETLDGNDTIHLHQAPAAAISFDGGLGANTLAFRAGTHSFATELGVLAPNFDIAVHDVAILNFTASQHLGSLTMDGASRVNVTTGGDKALRVTSINLTGSALLDLNDNAMILDYATKSSLAAVQSLINAARNGGTWTGPGITSTTAKNASPANTTLAAIESSEFKSLYGPKALFAGEVVDATAVLLKYSYYGDTDFNGIVDFDDYSRIDQGFENNRTGWINGDADGNGVVDFDDYSLIDLAFNTQNA
;
A
#
# COMPACT_ATOMS: atom_id res chain seq x y z
N ALA A 1 -37.97 3.53 -3.31
CA ALA A 1 -38.01 2.94 -1.96
C ALA A 1 -36.57 2.62 -1.60
N LEU A 2 -36.13 2.79 -0.36
CA LEU A 2 -34.75 2.42 -0.02
C LEU A 2 -34.65 0.89 0.01
N GLY A 3 -33.81 0.28 -0.83
CA GLY A 3 -33.45 -1.15 -0.69
C GLY A 3 -33.63 -2.01 -1.94
N ASP A 4 -33.65 -1.45 -3.15
CA ASP A 4 -33.61 -2.23 -4.38
C ASP A 4 -32.26 -2.94 -4.48
N ASN A 5 -32.32 -4.26 -4.64
CA ASN A 5 -31.17 -5.15 -4.70
C ASN A 5 -31.06 -5.77 -6.10
N LEU A 6 -29.89 -5.67 -6.71
CA LEU A 6 -29.52 -6.42 -7.90
C LEU A 6 -28.43 -7.42 -7.51
N ARG A 7 -28.67 -8.70 -7.81
CA ARG A 7 -27.72 -9.79 -7.54
C ARG A 7 -27.29 -10.42 -8.85
N PHE A 8 -25.99 -10.42 -9.09
CA PHE A 8 -25.34 -11.20 -10.14
C PHE A 8 -24.77 -12.47 -9.53
N ILE A 9 -25.02 -13.59 -10.19
CA ILE A 9 -24.44 -14.90 -9.87
C ILE A 9 -23.75 -15.39 -11.13
N GLY A 10 -22.45 -15.60 -11.05
CA GLY A 10 -21.55 -16.05 -12.11
C GLY A 10 -21.70 -17.53 -12.38
N ARG A 11 -20.69 -18.09 -13.05
CA ARG A 11 -20.59 -19.51 -13.37
C ARG A 11 -19.26 -20.03 -12.83
N ASN A 12 -19.04 -21.34 -12.91
CA ASN A 12 -17.77 -21.93 -12.45
C ASN A 12 -16.68 -21.82 -13.54
N THR A 13 -16.56 -20.65 -14.18
CA THR A 13 -15.57 -20.33 -15.21
C THR A 13 -15.11 -18.88 -15.04
N ALA A 14 -13.99 -18.49 -15.64
CA ALA A 14 -13.58 -17.09 -15.63
C ALA A 14 -14.62 -16.16 -16.28
N GLU A 15 -14.99 -15.11 -15.57
CA GLU A 15 -15.89 -14.06 -16.00
C GLU A 15 -15.26 -12.66 -15.96
N THR A 16 -15.82 -11.77 -16.77
CA THR A 16 -15.52 -10.34 -16.73
C THR A 16 -16.82 -9.56 -16.60
N LEU A 17 -16.90 -8.73 -15.57
CA LEU A 17 -18.03 -7.85 -15.30
C LEU A 17 -17.58 -6.40 -15.32
N ASP A 18 -18.25 -5.57 -16.12
CA ASP A 18 -18.03 -4.13 -16.14
C ASP A 18 -19.13 -3.42 -15.36
N VAL A 19 -18.73 -2.54 -14.46
CA VAL A 19 -19.59 -1.72 -13.62
C VAL A 19 -19.26 -0.25 -13.84
N SER A 20 -20.29 0.53 -14.13
CA SER A 20 -20.20 1.97 -14.35
C SER A 20 -21.24 2.71 -13.51
N ALA A 21 -21.18 4.04 -13.50
CA ALA A 21 -22.11 4.85 -12.72
C ALA A 21 -23.60 4.63 -13.08
N ASN A 22 -23.89 4.32 -14.35
CA ASN A 22 -25.26 4.26 -14.87
C ASN A 22 -25.65 2.88 -15.42
N GLY A 23 -24.79 1.88 -15.28
CA GLY A 23 -25.06 0.56 -15.81
C GLY A 23 -23.98 -0.47 -15.50
N PHE A 24 -24.37 -1.72 -15.68
CA PHE A 24 -23.57 -2.93 -15.48
C PHE A 24 -23.57 -3.70 -16.81
N ALA A 25 -22.46 -4.33 -17.18
CA ALA A 25 -22.39 -5.17 -18.36
C ALA A 25 -21.68 -6.48 -18.05
N LEU A 26 -22.29 -7.59 -18.44
CA LEU A 26 -21.64 -8.90 -18.43
C LEU A 26 -21.24 -9.23 -19.87
N GLY A 27 -19.94 -9.10 -20.17
CA GLY A 27 -19.46 -9.12 -21.55
C GLY A 27 -20.08 -7.99 -22.38
N ALA A 28 -20.67 -8.32 -23.52
CA ALA A 28 -21.19 -7.33 -24.48
C ALA A 28 -22.62 -6.83 -24.21
N VAL A 29 -23.30 -7.30 -23.15
CA VAL A 29 -24.71 -6.98 -22.89
C VAL A 29 -24.79 -5.89 -21.81
N PRO A 30 -25.11 -4.63 -22.16
CA PRO A 30 -25.28 -3.57 -21.18
C PRO A 30 -26.66 -3.65 -20.51
N PHE A 31 -26.67 -3.42 -19.20
CA PHE A 31 -27.85 -3.26 -18.37
C PHE A 31 -27.79 -1.90 -17.68
N PHE A 32 -28.75 -1.03 -17.95
CA PHE A 32 -28.79 0.32 -17.37
C PHE A 32 -29.85 0.37 -16.28
N GLN A 33 -29.47 0.72 -15.06
CA GLN A 33 -30.44 1.01 -14.00
C GLN A 33 -29.93 2.12 -13.08
N THR A 34 -30.73 3.18 -12.96
CA THR A 34 -30.42 4.37 -12.14
C THR A 34 -30.98 4.30 -10.72
N ALA A 35 -31.59 3.17 -10.35
CA ALA A 35 -32.33 2.98 -9.09
C ALA A 35 -31.89 1.73 -8.32
N VAL A 36 -30.70 1.17 -8.57
CA VAL A 36 -30.14 0.12 -7.68
C VAL A 36 -29.49 0.81 -6.51
N GLU A 37 -29.87 0.44 -5.29
CA GLU A 37 -29.14 0.87 -4.10
C GLU A 37 -28.09 -0.16 -3.65
N ASN A 38 -28.32 -1.45 -3.92
CA ASN A 38 -27.40 -2.52 -3.53
C ASN A 38 -27.10 -3.45 -4.71
N LEU A 39 -25.82 -3.58 -5.03
CA LEU A 39 -25.30 -4.51 -6.02
C LEU A 39 -24.50 -5.62 -5.32
N ARG A 40 -24.97 -6.85 -5.41
CA ARG A 40 -24.22 -8.04 -4.99
C ARG A 40 -23.71 -8.76 -6.23
N ILE A 41 -22.40 -8.98 -6.30
CA ILE A 41 -21.77 -9.75 -7.37
C ILE A 41 -21.14 -10.98 -6.76
N GLU A 42 -21.54 -12.16 -7.21
CA GLU A 42 -20.97 -13.44 -6.82
C GLU A 42 -20.45 -14.13 -8.07
N THR A 43 -19.14 -14.32 -8.21
CA THR A 43 -18.56 -14.84 -9.45
C THR A 43 -18.39 -16.36 -9.45
N LEU A 44 -18.39 -16.99 -8.26
CA LEU A 44 -18.24 -18.45 -8.05
C LEU A 44 -16.81 -18.95 -8.30
N ASP A 45 -16.60 -20.00 -9.10
CA ASP A 45 -15.25 -20.52 -9.37
C ASP A 45 -14.71 -19.88 -10.65
N GLY A 46 -13.45 -19.50 -10.67
CA GLY A 46 -12.86 -18.91 -11.87
C GLY A 46 -11.82 -17.88 -11.51
N ASN A 47 -11.09 -17.40 -12.51
CA ASN A 47 -10.28 -16.21 -12.33
C ASN A 47 -11.12 -15.04 -12.85
N ASP A 48 -11.87 -14.42 -11.95
CA ASP A 48 -12.85 -13.41 -12.34
C ASP A 48 -12.27 -12.01 -12.28
N THR A 49 -12.76 -11.14 -13.16
CA THR A 49 -12.35 -9.74 -13.20
C THR A 49 -13.57 -8.82 -13.16
N ILE A 50 -13.58 -7.91 -12.20
CA ILE A 50 -14.63 -6.90 -12.07
C ILE A 50 -14.01 -5.54 -12.37
N HIS A 51 -14.40 -4.90 -13.46
CA HIS A 51 -13.97 -3.55 -13.82
C HIS A 51 -14.94 -2.51 -13.25
N LEU A 52 -14.43 -1.57 -12.46
CA LEU A 52 -15.13 -0.41 -11.97
C LEU A 52 -14.66 0.83 -12.76
N HIS A 53 -15.47 1.28 -13.71
CA HIS A 53 -15.17 2.44 -14.57
C HIS A 53 -15.48 3.79 -13.90
N GLN A 54 -16.51 3.82 -13.06
CA GLN A 54 -16.83 4.96 -12.20
C GLN A 54 -17.59 4.40 -11.00
N ALA A 55 -17.41 4.99 -9.81
CA ALA A 55 -18.14 4.57 -8.63
C ALA A 55 -19.66 4.65 -8.88
N PRO A 56 -20.39 3.53 -8.84
CA PRO A 56 -21.84 3.58 -8.91
C PRO A 56 -22.41 4.21 -7.64
N ALA A 57 -23.62 4.76 -7.75
CA ALA A 57 -24.37 5.23 -6.58
C ALA A 57 -24.80 4.07 -5.67
N ALA A 58 -24.90 2.85 -6.21
CA ALA A 58 -25.20 1.65 -5.47
C ALA A 58 -24.04 1.26 -4.53
N ALA A 59 -24.35 0.83 -3.32
CA ALA A 59 -23.41 0.08 -2.49
C ALA A 59 -23.08 -1.24 -3.18
N ILE A 60 -21.79 -1.56 -3.32
CA ILE A 60 -21.35 -2.80 -3.97
C ILE A 60 -20.77 -3.76 -2.93
N SER A 61 -21.11 -5.03 -3.09
CA SER A 61 -20.47 -6.13 -2.39
C SER A 61 -20.09 -7.23 -3.37
N PHE A 62 -18.93 -7.83 -3.15
CA PHE A 62 -18.34 -8.83 -4.04
C PHE A 62 -18.17 -10.16 -3.30
N ASP A 63 -18.28 -11.26 -4.03
CA ASP A 63 -17.87 -12.60 -3.68
C ASP A 63 -17.10 -13.15 -4.87
N GLY A 64 -15.78 -13.25 -4.76
CA GLY A 64 -14.97 -13.81 -5.82
C GLY A 64 -15.05 -15.34 -5.90
N GLY A 65 -15.62 -16.00 -4.87
CA GLY A 65 -15.52 -17.44 -4.71
C GLY A 65 -14.08 -17.97 -4.84
N LEU A 66 -13.88 -19.07 -5.57
CA LEU A 66 -12.56 -19.70 -5.74
C LEU A 66 -11.82 -19.17 -6.96
N GLY A 67 -10.49 -19.09 -6.86
CA GLY A 67 -9.60 -18.71 -7.96
C GLY A 67 -8.93 -17.36 -7.71
N ALA A 68 -8.18 -16.88 -8.70
CA ALA A 68 -7.47 -15.61 -8.63
C ALA A 68 -8.37 -14.50 -9.17
N ASN A 69 -8.99 -13.76 -8.27
CA ASN A 69 -10.01 -12.77 -8.59
C ASN A 69 -9.44 -11.35 -8.54
N THR A 70 -9.82 -10.52 -9.52
CA THR A 70 -9.33 -9.16 -9.67
C THR A 70 -10.46 -8.14 -9.58
N LEU A 71 -10.30 -7.12 -8.74
CA LEU A 71 -11.10 -5.89 -8.78
C LEU A 71 -10.27 -4.78 -9.41
N ALA A 72 -10.65 -4.37 -10.63
CA ALA A 72 -9.92 -3.37 -11.41
C ALA A 72 -10.66 -2.03 -11.45
N PHE A 73 -9.98 -0.95 -11.11
CA PHE A 73 -10.51 0.41 -11.14
C PHE A 73 -9.96 1.13 -12.37
N ARG A 74 -10.84 1.57 -13.28
CA ARG A 74 -10.45 2.17 -14.58
C ARG A 74 -10.63 3.68 -14.62
N ALA A 75 -11.57 4.22 -13.84
CA ALA A 75 -11.72 5.66 -13.68
C ALA A 75 -12.53 5.99 -12.41
N GLY A 76 -12.62 7.29 -12.11
CA GLY A 76 -13.32 7.83 -10.95
C GLY A 76 -12.57 7.63 -9.64
N THR A 77 -13.22 8.05 -8.54
CA THR A 77 -12.72 7.89 -7.18
C THR A 77 -13.57 6.88 -6.44
N HIS A 78 -12.92 5.90 -5.82
CA HIS A 78 -13.54 4.81 -5.06
C HIS A 78 -13.00 4.81 -3.64
N SER A 79 -13.82 4.43 -2.66
CA SER A 79 -13.41 4.43 -1.25
C SER A 79 -13.92 3.19 -0.53
N PHE A 80 -13.04 2.51 0.16
CA PHE A 80 -13.35 1.31 0.94
C PHE A 80 -13.14 1.58 2.42
N ALA A 81 -14.25 1.57 3.16
CA ALA A 81 -14.28 1.73 4.61
C ALA A 81 -14.22 0.43 5.40
N THR A 82 -14.29 -0.70 4.69
CA THR A 82 -14.14 -2.04 5.25
C THR A 82 -12.97 -2.72 4.56
N GLU A 83 -12.35 -3.66 5.25
CA GLU A 83 -11.36 -4.55 4.66
C GLU A 83 -12.00 -5.35 3.51
N LEU A 84 -11.37 -5.33 2.33
CA LEU A 84 -11.82 -6.08 1.17
C LEU A 84 -11.74 -7.60 1.37
N GLY A 85 -10.79 -8.06 2.21
CA GLY A 85 -10.61 -9.46 2.58
C GLY A 85 -11.83 -10.10 3.23
N VAL A 86 -12.69 -9.30 3.88
CA VAL A 86 -13.97 -9.76 4.46
C VAL A 86 -15.01 -10.08 3.38
N LEU A 87 -14.90 -9.46 2.20
CA LEU A 87 -15.81 -9.66 1.09
C LEU A 87 -15.37 -10.83 0.19
N ALA A 88 -14.08 -10.95 -0.09
CA ALA A 88 -13.45 -12.23 -0.42
C ALA A 88 -11.94 -12.18 -0.10
N PRO A 89 -11.35 -13.29 0.34
CA PRO A 89 -9.96 -13.31 0.77
C PRO A 89 -9.00 -13.02 -0.38
N ASN A 90 -8.01 -12.15 -0.13
CA ASN A 90 -6.85 -11.90 -1.01
C ASN A 90 -7.19 -11.52 -2.46
N PHE A 91 -8.21 -10.69 -2.70
CA PHE A 91 -8.44 -10.12 -4.03
C PHE A 91 -7.17 -9.44 -4.58
N ASP A 92 -6.90 -9.66 -5.86
CA ASP A 92 -5.99 -8.83 -6.62
C ASP A 92 -6.65 -7.49 -6.93
N ILE A 93 -5.93 -6.40 -6.69
CA ILE A 93 -6.40 -5.04 -6.98
C ILE A 93 -5.60 -4.48 -8.14
N ALA A 94 -6.30 -3.98 -9.15
CA ALA A 94 -5.69 -3.28 -10.27
C ALA A 94 -6.24 -1.85 -10.35
N VAL A 95 -5.37 -0.84 -10.44
CA VAL A 95 -5.78 0.57 -10.53
C VAL A 95 -5.12 1.17 -11.77
N HIS A 96 -5.94 1.57 -12.73
CA HIS A 96 -5.50 1.94 -14.07
C HIS A 96 -5.70 3.42 -14.35
N ASP A 97 -5.01 3.89 -15.39
CA ASP A 97 -5.25 5.19 -16.02
C ASP A 97 -5.20 6.37 -15.05
N VAL A 98 -6.35 6.88 -14.61
CA VAL A 98 -6.47 8.02 -13.68
C VAL A 98 -7.37 7.70 -12.48
N ALA A 99 -7.66 6.41 -12.27
CA ALA A 99 -8.51 5.98 -11.18
C ALA A 99 -7.85 6.28 -9.82
N ILE A 100 -8.68 6.68 -8.85
CA ILE A 100 -8.26 6.95 -7.48
C ILE A 100 -8.96 5.96 -6.56
N LEU A 101 -8.19 5.26 -5.74
CA LEU A 101 -8.68 4.33 -4.74
C LEU A 101 -8.26 4.81 -3.35
N ASN A 102 -9.23 4.97 -2.44
CA ASN A 102 -8.97 5.35 -1.06
C ASN A 102 -9.28 4.18 -0.12
N PHE A 103 -8.29 3.79 0.67
CA PHE A 103 -8.46 2.87 1.79
C PHE A 103 -8.59 3.67 3.08
N THR A 104 -9.77 3.60 3.69
CA THR A 104 -10.06 4.22 5.00
C THR A 104 -10.07 3.21 6.14
N ALA A 105 -9.66 1.97 5.87
CA ALA A 105 -9.39 0.90 6.82
C ALA A 105 -8.18 0.09 6.32
N SER A 106 -7.58 -0.71 7.21
CA SER A 106 -6.55 -1.69 6.82
C SER A 106 -7.06 -2.63 5.73
N GLN A 107 -6.14 -3.12 4.89
CA GLN A 107 -6.46 -3.99 3.75
C GLN A 107 -5.49 -5.15 3.67
N HIS A 108 -6.03 -6.33 3.33
CA HIS A 108 -5.27 -7.54 3.04
C HIS A 108 -5.60 -7.99 1.62
N LEU A 109 -4.66 -7.77 0.71
CA LEU A 109 -4.84 -8.00 -0.73
C LEU A 109 -3.91 -9.13 -1.21
N GLY A 110 -4.30 -9.78 -2.30
CA GLY A 110 -3.43 -10.68 -3.04
C GLY A 110 -2.28 -9.88 -3.64
N SER A 111 -2.60 -9.03 -4.62
CA SER A 111 -1.66 -8.11 -5.26
C SER A 111 -2.21 -6.70 -5.39
N LEU A 112 -1.31 -5.74 -5.59
CA LEU A 112 -1.66 -4.38 -6.01
C LEU A 112 -0.90 -4.03 -7.30
N THR A 113 -1.63 -3.92 -8.41
CA THR A 113 -1.11 -3.46 -9.69
C THR A 113 -1.60 -2.04 -9.97
N MET A 114 -0.71 -1.15 -10.40
CA MET A 114 -1.01 0.23 -10.70
C MET A 114 -0.29 0.68 -11.97
N ASP A 115 -1.00 1.38 -12.86
CA ASP A 115 -0.41 1.99 -14.06
C ASP A 115 -0.96 3.38 -14.35
N GLY A 116 -0.48 4.00 -15.43
CA GLY A 116 -0.88 5.35 -15.83
C GLY A 116 -0.53 6.39 -14.77
N ALA A 117 -1.47 7.29 -14.50
CA ALA A 117 -1.44 8.25 -13.40
C ALA A 117 -2.41 7.85 -12.27
N SER A 118 -2.66 6.54 -12.11
CA SER A 118 -3.52 6.03 -11.04
C SER A 118 -2.98 6.37 -9.65
N ARG A 119 -3.88 6.43 -8.68
CA ARG A 119 -3.53 6.76 -7.31
C ARG A 119 -4.24 5.86 -6.31
N VAL A 120 -3.48 5.33 -5.36
CA VAL A 120 -4.02 4.64 -4.18
C VAL A 120 -3.65 5.46 -2.96
N ASN A 121 -4.61 5.77 -2.11
CA ASN A 121 -4.39 6.47 -0.85
C ASN A 121 -4.74 5.53 0.31
N VAL A 122 -3.77 5.21 1.16
CA VAL A 122 -4.07 4.81 2.54
C VAL A 122 -4.25 6.11 3.31
N THR A 123 -5.50 6.41 3.69
CA THR A 123 -5.85 7.71 4.28
C THR A 123 -5.14 7.95 5.61
N THR A 124 -5.00 9.20 6.05
CA THR A 124 -4.26 9.54 7.28
C THR A 124 -4.84 8.88 8.55
N GLY A 125 -4.07 8.88 9.64
CA GLY A 125 -4.49 8.38 10.96
C GLY A 125 -3.45 7.51 11.65
N GLY A 126 -2.43 7.04 10.91
CA GLY A 126 -1.33 6.25 11.47
C GLY A 126 -1.73 4.89 12.05
N ASP A 127 -2.95 4.43 11.80
CA ASP A 127 -3.58 3.27 12.42
C ASP A 127 -3.92 2.16 11.41
N LYS A 128 -3.53 2.32 10.14
CA LYS A 128 -3.83 1.37 9.07
C LYS A 128 -2.59 0.63 8.59
N ALA A 129 -2.82 -0.59 8.11
CA ALA A 129 -1.84 -1.40 7.42
C ALA A 129 -2.37 -1.81 6.04
N LEU A 130 -1.54 -1.63 5.01
CA LEU A 130 -1.76 -2.23 3.70
C LEU A 130 -0.89 -3.48 3.58
N ARG A 131 -1.51 -4.66 3.65
CA ARG A 131 -0.85 -5.95 3.49
C ARG A 131 -1.11 -6.49 2.09
N VAL A 132 -0.04 -6.80 1.37
CA VAL A 132 -0.08 -7.32 0.00
C VAL A 132 0.95 -8.43 -0.18
N THR A 133 0.73 -9.37 -1.09
CA THR A 133 1.75 -10.40 -1.41
C THR A 133 2.67 -9.98 -2.57
N SER A 134 2.20 -9.04 -3.39
CA SER A 134 2.98 -8.47 -4.48
C SER A 134 2.50 -7.07 -4.86
N ILE A 135 3.41 -6.26 -5.41
CA ILE A 135 3.12 -4.95 -5.99
C ILE A 135 3.72 -4.82 -7.38
N ASN A 136 3.03 -4.09 -8.25
CA ASN A 136 3.54 -3.68 -9.56
C ASN A 136 3.08 -2.25 -9.84
N LEU A 137 4.00 -1.28 -9.77
CA LEU A 137 3.71 0.13 -10.05
C LEU A 137 4.46 0.54 -11.31
N THR A 138 3.74 1.02 -12.33
CA THR A 138 4.31 1.48 -13.60
C THR A 138 3.78 2.86 -13.99
N GLY A 139 4.40 3.49 -14.99
CA GLY A 139 4.02 4.84 -15.41
C GLY A 139 4.29 5.88 -14.32
N SER A 140 3.30 6.74 -14.07
CA SER A 140 3.31 7.76 -13.01
C SER A 140 2.41 7.38 -11.82
N ALA A 141 2.14 6.09 -11.63
CA ALA A 141 1.29 5.59 -10.55
C ALA A 141 1.85 5.99 -9.17
N LEU A 142 0.94 6.30 -8.24
CA LEU A 142 1.31 6.82 -6.93
C LEU A 142 0.53 6.10 -5.81
N LEU A 143 1.24 5.26 -5.05
CA LEU A 143 0.73 4.68 -3.80
C LEU A 143 1.13 5.59 -2.65
N ASP A 144 0.16 6.30 -2.08
CA ASP A 144 0.36 7.18 -0.94
C ASP A 144 -0.01 6.47 0.36
N LEU A 145 1.00 6.18 1.17
CA LEU A 145 0.81 5.58 2.49
C LEU A 145 0.46 6.61 3.57
N ASN A 146 0.59 7.91 3.30
CA ASN A 146 0.52 8.96 4.31
C ASN A 146 1.39 8.61 5.53
N ASP A 147 0.78 8.44 6.69
CA ASP A 147 1.38 8.11 7.98
C ASP A 147 1.23 6.63 8.37
N ASN A 148 0.79 5.78 7.43
CA ASN A 148 0.42 4.39 7.69
C ASN A 148 1.54 3.39 7.36
N ALA A 149 1.28 2.13 7.69
CA ALA A 149 2.19 1.03 7.44
C ALA A 149 1.82 0.22 6.19
N MET A 150 2.82 -0.46 5.63
CA MET A 150 2.64 -1.44 4.57
C MET A 150 3.46 -2.70 4.87
N ILE A 151 2.90 -3.86 4.54
CA ILE A 151 3.55 -5.17 4.63
C ILE A 151 3.50 -5.79 3.24
N LEU A 152 4.66 -5.99 2.64
CA LEU A 152 4.80 -6.76 1.40
C LEU A 152 5.30 -8.16 1.75
N ASP A 153 4.38 -9.12 1.86
CA ASP A 153 4.61 -10.51 2.26
C ASP A 153 4.97 -11.37 1.04
N TYR A 154 6.27 -11.51 0.77
CA TYR A 154 6.77 -12.12 -0.44
C TYR A 154 6.97 -13.64 -0.27
N ALA A 155 6.66 -14.42 -1.30
CA ALA A 155 6.74 -15.89 -1.18
C ALA A 155 8.16 -16.46 -1.27
N THR A 156 9.08 -15.84 -2.02
CA THR A 156 10.38 -16.46 -2.34
C THR A 156 11.57 -15.52 -2.27
N LYS A 157 11.50 -14.37 -2.95
CA LYS A 157 12.61 -13.41 -3.03
C LYS A 157 12.20 -12.09 -2.39
N SER A 158 13.09 -11.56 -1.56
CA SER A 158 12.93 -10.21 -1.02
C SER A 158 12.70 -9.19 -2.14
N SER A 159 11.75 -8.30 -1.90
CA SER A 159 11.46 -7.15 -2.76
C SER A 159 12.00 -5.84 -2.18
N LEU A 160 12.82 -5.88 -1.12
CA LEU A 160 13.25 -4.66 -0.41
C LEU A 160 13.92 -3.66 -1.33
N ALA A 161 14.86 -4.08 -2.17
CA ALA A 161 15.54 -3.17 -3.10
C ALA A 161 14.58 -2.54 -4.13
N ALA A 162 13.57 -3.28 -4.59
CA ALA A 162 12.56 -2.77 -5.51
C ALA A 162 11.61 -1.78 -4.81
N VAL A 163 11.20 -2.09 -3.58
CA VAL A 163 10.43 -1.20 -2.71
C VAL A 163 11.20 0.09 -2.43
N GLN A 164 12.46 0.00 -2.02
CA GLN A 164 13.31 1.16 -1.76
C GLN A 164 13.47 2.03 -3.01
N SER A 165 13.60 1.42 -4.19
CA SER A 165 13.64 2.16 -5.46
C SER A 165 12.35 2.93 -5.72
N LEU A 166 11.18 2.34 -5.41
CA LEU A 166 9.89 3.03 -5.53
C LEU A 166 9.73 4.16 -4.51
N ILE A 167 10.26 4.01 -3.29
CA ILE A 167 10.28 5.07 -2.27
C ILE A 167 11.20 6.21 -2.73
N ASN A 168 12.43 5.90 -3.16
CA ASN A 168 13.40 6.89 -3.60
C ASN A 168 12.91 7.68 -4.83
N ALA A 169 12.29 6.99 -5.79
CA ALA A 169 11.67 7.62 -6.95
C ALA A 169 10.60 8.64 -6.51
N ALA A 170 9.73 8.27 -5.58
CA ALA A 170 8.70 9.16 -5.05
C ALA A 170 9.31 10.31 -4.24
N ARG A 171 10.24 10.01 -3.33
CA ARG A 171 10.96 10.93 -2.44
C ARG A 171 11.64 12.04 -3.22
N ASN A 172 12.27 11.74 -4.36
CA ASN A 172 12.88 12.70 -5.28
C ASN A 172 13.70 13.79 -4.54
N GLY A 173 14.69 13.36 -3.75
CA GLY A 173 15.54 14.26 -2.95
C GLY A 173 14.80 14.99 -1.82
N GLY A 174 13.68 14.44 -1.33
CA GLY A 174 12.87 15.00 -0.25
C GLY A 174 11.69 15.88 -0.71
N THR A 175 11.53 16.10 -2.01
CA THR A 175 10.41 16.91 -2.54
C THR A 175 9.09 16.14 -2.64
N TRP A 176 9.13 14.81 -2.63
CA TRP A 176 7.96 13.93 -2.73
C TRP A 176 7.07 14.23 -3.95
N THR A 177 7.70 14.44 -5.11
CA THR A 177 7.01 14.76 -6.37
C THR A 177 7.12 13.65 -7.42
N GLY A 178 7.92 12.61 -7.19
CA GLY A 178 8.08 11.53 -8.15
C GLY A 178 7.01 10.44 -8.03
N PRO A 179 6.99 9.48 -8.97
CA PRO A 179 6.09 8.33 -8.93
C PRO A 179 6.60 7.25 -7.96
N GLY A 180 5.73 6.30 -7.60
CA GLY A 180 6.09 5.16 -6.74
C GLY A 180 5.35 5.15 -5.42
N ILE A 181 6.05 4.82 -4.33
CA ILE A 181 5.48 4.74 -2.98
C ILE A 181 5.81 6.04 -2.25
N THR A 182 4.80 6.87 -2.02
CA THR A 182 4.94 8.22 -1.46
C THR A 182 4.31 8.32 -0.08
N SER A 183 4.65 9.40 0.64
CA SER A 183 3.93 9.86 1.82
C SER A 183 3.63 11.35 1.69
N THR A 184 2.34 11.68 1.51
CA THR A 184 1.91 13.09 1.59
C THR A 184 2.11 13.67 2.99
N THR A 185 2.11 12.85 4.05
CA THR A 185 2.39 13.32 5.41
C THR A 185 3.86 13.74 5.55
N ALA A 186 4.81 12.92 5.09
CA ALA A 186 6.24 13.27 5.06
C ALA A 186 6.51 14.50 4.17
N LYS A 187 5.85 14.57 3.00
CA LYS A 187 5.93 15.72 2.09
C LYS A 187 5.58 17.05 2.77
N ASN A 188 4.56 17.03 3.62
CA ASN A 188 4.03 18.22 4.27
C ASN A 188 4.66 18.47 5.65
N ALA A 189 5.57 17.60 6.11
CA ALA A 189 6.22 17.76 7.40
C ALA A 189 7.06 19.04 7.43
N SER A 190 6.88 19.81 8.51
CA SER A 190 7.66 21.02 8.77
C SER A 190 8.08 21.00 10.25
N PRO A 191 9.37 20.74 10.55
CA PRO A 191 10.47 20.52 9.62
C PRO A 191 10.36 19.22 8.81
N ALA A 192 11.09 19.12 7.69
CA ALA A 192 11.08 17.96 6.79
C ALA A 192 11.91 16.79 7.37
N ASN A 193 11.49 16.29 8.54
CA ASN A 193 12.24 15.34 9.37
C ASN A 193 11.71 13.91 9.33
N THR A 194 10.71 13.63 8.49
CA THR A 194 10.07 12.31 8.39
C THR A 194 10.08 11.80 6.95
N THR A 195 9.92 10.49 6.82
CA THR A 195 10.01 9.76 5.56
C THR A 195 9.16 8.49 5.60
N LEU A 196 9.18 7.72 4.50
CA LEU A 196 8.86 6.31 4.52
C LEU A 196 10.16 5.50 4.59
N ALA A 197 10.21 4.62 5.57
CA ALA A 197 11.34 3.72 5.78
C ALA A 197 10.93 2.29 5.45
N ALA A 198 11.89 1.47 5.01
CA ALA A 198 11.68 0.06 4.68
C ALA A 198 12.77 -0.83 5.29
N ILE A 199 12.36 -1.94 5.91
CA ILE A 199 13.27 -2.97 6.47
C ILE A 199 12.76 -4.38 6.14
N GLU A 200 13.63 -5.37 6.24
CA GLU A 200 13.18 -6.76 6.26
C GLU A 200 12.47 -7.08 7.58
N SER A 201 11.41 -7.87 7.51
CA SER A 201 10.77 -8.45 8.69
C SER A 201 11.72 -9.30 9.54
N SER A 202 12.71 -9.93 8.92
CA SER A 202 13.75 -10.67 9.64
C SER A 202 14.64 -9.75 10.49
N GLU A 203 14.97 -8.55 10.00
CA GLU A 203 15.71 -7.51 10.72
C GLU A 203 14.86 -6.95 11.88
N PHE A 204 13.59 -6.61 11.61
CA PHE A 204 12.65 -6.16 12.64
C PHE A 204 12.53 -7.19 13.79
N LYS A 205 12.41 -8.47 13.44
CA LYS A 205 12.30 -9.55 14.45
C LYS A 205 13.61 -9.82 15.18
N SER A 206 14.77 -9.45 14.62
CA SER A 206 16.04 -9.49 15.34
C SER A 206 16.11 -8.44 16.45
N LEU A 207 15.44 -7.28 16.25
CA LEU A 207 15.36 -6.19 17.22
C LEU A 207 14.31 -6.45 18.31
N TYR A 208 13.10 -6.85 17.91
CA TYR A 208 11.94 -6.95 18.82
C TYR A 208 11.58 -8.39 19.23
N GLY A 209 12.28 -9.38 18.68
CA GLY A 209 12.06 -10.78 18.93
C GLY A 209 11.06 -11.46 17.96
N PRO A 210 11.01 -12.81 17.97
CA PRO A 210 10.31 -13.58 16.95
C PRO A 210 8.77 -13.50 16.98
N LYS A 211 8.19 -12.91 18.04
CA LYS A 211 6.74 -12.72 18.22
C LYS A 211 6.30 -11.26 18.06
N ALA A 212 7.23 -10.37 17.69
CA ALA A 212 6.91 -8.97 17.47
C ALA A 212 5.81 -8.82 16.42
N LEU A 213 4.89 -7.89 16.67
CA LEU A 213 3.85 -7.49 15.72
C LEU A 213 4.31 -6.23 15.01
N PHE A 214 4.00 -6.13 13.71
CA PHE A 214 4.23 -4.93 12.94
C PHE A 214 2.88 -4.32 12.56
N ALA A 215 2.61 -3.08 12.99
CA ALA A 215 1.32 -2.41 12.80
C ALA A 215 0.11 -3.25 13.26
N GLY A 216 0.27 -4.02 14.35
CA GLY A 216 -0.76 -4.93 14.89
C GLY A 216 -0.87 -6.28 14.18
N GLU A 217 -0.12 -6.49 13.10
CA GLU A 217 -0.15 -7.70 12.28
C GLU A 217 0.97 -8.68 12.67
N VAL A 218 0.69 -9.98 12.56
CA VAL A 218 1.72 -11.01 12.63
C VAL A 218 2.50 -11.01 11.32
N VAL A 219 3.83 -11.04 11.42
CA VAL A 219 4.74 -11.17 10.27
C VAL A 219 5.71 -12.33 10.49
N ASP A 220 5.97 -13.10 9.43
CA ASP A 220 7.03 -14.10 9.45
C ASP A 220 8.38 -13.44 9.11
N ALA A 221 9.33 -14.17 8.52
CA ALA A 221 10.65 -13.65 8.15
C ALA A 221 10.76 -13.34 6.65
N THR A 222 9.64 -13.37 5.92
CA THR A 222 9.57 -13.23 4.46
C THR A 222 8.66 -12.07 4.03
N ALA A 223 8.75 -10.95 4.75
CA ALA A 223 8.08 -9.71 4.38
C ALA A 223 9.01 -8.50 4.40
N VAL A 224 8.73 -7.52 3.53
CA VAL A 224 9.27 -6.15 3.63
C VAL A 224 8.28 -5.29 4.41
N LEU A 225 8.76 -4.59 5.42
CA LEU A 225 7.96 -3.76 6.32
C LEU A 225 8.25 -2.30 6.02
N LEU A 226 7.21 -1.52 5.72
CA LEU A 226 7.33 -0.09 5.49
C LEU A 226 6.47 0.67 6.50
N LYS A 227 6.99 1.79 7.02
CA LYS A 227 6.18 2.73 7.80
C LYS A 227 6.65 4.16 7.62
N TYR A 228 5.75 5.08 7.91
CA TYR A 228 6.09 6.45 8.24
C TYR A 228 6.95 6.49 9.51
N SER A 229 8.09 7.16 9.43
CA SER A 229 9.11 7.20 10.48
C SER A 229 9.95 8.48 10.38
N TYR A 230 10.69 8.80 11.43
CA TYR A 230 11.71 9.84 11.39
C TYR A 230 12.90 9.38 10.55
N TYR A 231 13.61 10.33 9.93
CA TYR A 231 14.89 9.98 9.34
C TYR A 231 15.84 9.44 10.41
N GLY A 232 16.38 8.23 10.19
CA GLY A 232 17.32 7.60 11.11
C GLY A 232 16.70 6.95 12.35
N ASP A 233 15.38 6.79 12.46
CA ASP A 233 14.75 5.86 13.43
C ASP A 233 14.97 4.42 12.93
N THR A 234 16.21 3.94 13.10
CA THR A 234 16.77 2.73 12.49
C THR A 234 16.11 1.46 12.98
N ASP A 235 15.49 1.49 14.16
CA ASP A 235 14.78 0.36 14.75
C ASP A 235 13.27 0.52 14.77
N PHE A 236 12.68 1.54 14.15
CA PHE A 236 11.23 1.73 14.04
C PHE A 236 10.50 1.95 15.36
N ASN A 237 11.19 2.36 16.44
CA ASN A 237 10.56 2.63 17.73
C ASN A 237 9.81 3.98 17.77
N GLY A 238 10.00 4.84 16.75
CA GLY A 238 9.34 6.13 16.61
C GLY A 238 10.07 7.29 17.31
N ILE A 239 11.31 7.07 17.74
CA ILE A 239 12.20 8.05 18.38
C ILE A 239 13.56 7.86 17.74
N VAL A 240 14.25 8.97 17.49
CA VAL A 240 15.67 8.98 17.12
C VAL A 240 16.48 9.21 18.39
N ASP A 241 17.31 8.25 18.79
CA ASP A 241 18.12 8.38 20.00
C ASP A 241 19.53 7.77 19.85
N PHE A 242 20.19 7.54 20.99
CA PHE A 242 21.56 7.02 21.01
C PHE A 242 21.69 5.65 20.33
N ASP A 243 20.67 4.79 20.41
CA ASP A 243 20.73 3.47 19.80
C ASP A 243 20.77 3.59 18.27
N ASP A 244 20.08 4.57 17.70
CA ASP A 244 20.13 4.87 16.26
C ASP A 244 21.50 5.41 15.82
N TYR A 245 22.05 6.36 16.57
CA TYR A 245 23.40 6.87 16.32
C TYR A 245 24.46 5.75 16.38
N SER A 246 24.30 4.82 17.34
CA SER A 246 25.22 3.68 17.42
C SER A 246 25.11 2.77 16.19
N ARG A 247 23.92 2.61 15.60
CA ARG A 247 23.73 1.79 14.39
C ARG A 247 24.26 2.44 13.13
N ILE A 248 24.05 3.74 12.93
CA ILE A 248 24.63 4.47 11.78
C ILE A 248 26.16 4.50 11.85
N ASP A 249 26.75 4.74 13.04
CA ASP A 249 28.21 4.71 13.21
C ASP A 249 28.80 3.33 12.88
N GLN A 250 28.16 2.26 13.36
CA GLN A 250 28.55 0.90 13.01
C GLN A 250 28.33 0.60 11.52
N GLY A 251 27.26 1.13 10.92
CA GLY A 251 26.96 0.98 9.51
C GLY A 251 28.05 1.60 8.65
N PHE A 252 28.41 2.85 8.95
CA PHE A 252 29.48 3.59 8.30
C PHE A 252 30.84 2.88 8.45
N GLU A 253 31.26 2.58 9.68
CA GLU A 253 32.57 1.96 9.96
C GLU A 253 32.73 0.60 9.26
N ASN A 254 31.65 -0.16 9.15
CA ASN A 254 31.67 -1.51 8.56
C ASN A 254 31.20 -1.55 7.10
N ASN A 255 30.96 -0.42 6.45
CA ASN A 255 30.45 -0.32 5.07
C ASN A 255 29.16 -1.15 4.86
N ARG A 256 28.24 -1.11 5.83
CA ARG A 256 26.91 -1.71 5.71
C ARG A 256 25.96 -0.73 5.06
N THR A 257 24.80 -1.23 4.64
CA THR A 257 23.79 -0.47 3.89
C THR A 257 22.39 -0.81 4.40
N GLY A 258 21.38 -0.07 3.96
CA GLY A 258 20.00 -0.29 4.37
C GLY A 258 19.64 0.37 5.71
N TRP A 259 18.34 0.57 5.91
CA TRP A 259 17.80 1.44 6.95
C TRP A 259 18.27 1.11 8.36
N ILE A 260 18.29 -0.18 8.73
CA ILE A 260 18.73 -0.62 10.08
C ILE A 260 20.20 -0.27 10.38
N ASN A 261 21.01 -0.04 9.34
CA ASN A 261 22.41 0.34 9.45
C ASN A 261 22.62 1.85 9.28
N GLY A 262 21.55 2.66 9.19
CA GLY A 262 21.63 4.11 9.13
C GLY A 262 21.66 4.73 7.73
N ASP A 263 21.32 3.98 6.68
CA ASP A 263 21.08 4.51 5.32
C ASP A 263 19.69 5.18 5.30
N ALA A 264 19.63 6.39 5.86
CA ALA A 264 18.41 7.15 6.15
C ALA A 264 17.78 7.74 4.89
N ASP A 265 18.57 7.97 3.86
CA ASP A 265 18.08 8.42 2.57
C ASP A 265 17.80 7.24 1.59
N GLY A 266 18.27 6.05 1.93
CA GLY A 266 17.99 4.79 1.25
C GLY A 266 18.70 4.64 -0.09
N ASN A 267 19.80 5.36 -0.32
CA ASN A 267 20.55 5.33 -1.58
C ASN A 267 21.50 4.13 -1.70
N GLY A 268 21.63 3.32 -0.64
CA GLY A 268 22.48 2.13 -0.61
C GLY A 268 23.90 2.38 -0.09
N VAL A 269 24.16 3.53 0.50
CA VAL A 269 25.43 3.90 1.14
C VAL A 269 25.11 4.64 2.43
N VAL A 270 25.85 4.35 3.50
CA VAL A 270 25.81 5.16 4.72
C VAL A 270 26.91 6.22 4.61
N ASP A 271 26.56 7.50 4.55
CA ASP A 271 27.50 8.60 4.46
C ASP A 271 27.03 9.89 5.16
N PHE A 272 27.69 11.02 4.86
CA PHE A 272 27.41 12.31 5.48
C PHE A 272 25.98 12.81 5.25
N ASP A 273 25.35 12.47 4.13
CA ASP A 273 23.99 12.90 3.83
C ASP A 273 22.99 12.22 4.80
N ASP A 274 23.25 10.98 5.21
CA ASP A 274 22.45 10.27 6.21
C ASP A 274 22.60 10.90 7.61
N TYR A 275 23.83 11.24 8.01
CA TYR A 275 24.08 11.94 9.27
C TYR A 275 23.32 13.28 9.33
N SER A 276 23.26 14.00 8.21
CA SER A 276 22.52 15.26 8.14
C SER A 276 21.01 15.07 8.36
N LEU A 277 20.45 13.95 7.89
CA LEU A 277 19.03 13.62 8.03
C LEU A 277 18.68 13.17 9.45
N ILE A 278 19.48 12.28 10.06
CA ILE A 278 19.28 11.84 11.44
C ILE A 278 19.48 13.00 12.43
N ASP A 279 20.45 13.88 12.21
CA ASP A 279 20.66 15.08 13.04
C ASP A 279 19.45 16.02 12.98
N LEU A 280 18.89 16.24 11.78
CA LEU A 280 17.68 17.04 11.63
C LEU A 280 16.52 16.42 12.42
N ALA A 281 16.30 15.12 12.27
CA ALA A 281 15.25 14.42 12.98
C ALA A 281 15.45 14.43 14.49
N PHE A 282 16.64 14.10 14.98
CA PHE A 282 16.97 14.09 16.41
C PHE A 282 16.64 15.43 17.08
N ASN A 283 17.03 16.53 16.43
CA ASN A 283 16.83 17.88 16.95
C ASN A 283 15.38 18.37 16.87
N THR A 284 14.51 17.72 16.09
CA THR A 284 13.17 18.24 15.76
C THR A 284 12.02 17.24 15.92
N GLN A 285 12.29 15.99 16.29
CA GLN A 285 11.28 14.94 16.48
C GLN A 285 10.24 15.25 17.57
N ASN A 286 10.48 16.24 18.43
CA ASN A 286 9.55 16.71 19.47
C ASN A 286 9.01 18.12 19.21
N ALA A 287 9.16 18.65 18.00
CA ALA A 287 8.79 20.02 17.62
C ALA A 287 7.32 20.16 17.20
#